data_AF-A0A6L5ZIW9-F1
#
_entry.id   AF-A0A6L5ZIW9-F1
#
_cell.length_a   1.000
_cell.length_b   1.000
_cell.length_c   1.000
_cell.angle_alpha   90.00
_cell.angle_beta   90.00
_cell.angle_gamma   90.00
#
_symmetry.space_group_name_H-M   'P 1'
#
loop_
_entity.id
_entity.type
_entity.pdbx_description
1 polymer ?
#
loop_
_entity_poly.entity_id
_entity_poly.type
_entity_poly.pdbx_seq_one_letter_code
_entity_poly.pdbx_strand_id
1 'polypeptide(L)'
;MFEQFFDALASILNFFYVLVPEGIRPWFGYGFSIMALTVLVMALITPLTVKSTRSMLQMQRMQPEMKRIQEKYKNDREKLNAELMAFYKENSINPLGGCLPMVAQMPVFIIMYQLIRGLTVRDGGLGTGTGQILAQVQKREEMTPWIFSDQFFHPKHLNESTQLYKALSTTSRMNFLGMDLSLSASQALKLGLILAIPYLALLGIMLA
;
A
#
# COMPACT_ATOMS: atom_id res chain seq x y z
N MET A 1 6.64 16.26 -10.16
CA MET A 1 7.54 15.10 -9.95
C MET A 1 6.77 13.88 -9.45
N PHE A 2 6.02 13.99 -8.34
CA PHE A 2 5.20 12.86 -7.84
C PHE A 2 4.11 12.41 -8.82
N GLU A 3 3.44 13.35 -9.50
CA GLU A 3 2.44 13.05 -10.54
C GLU A 3 2.99 12.14 -11.66
N GLN A 4 4.14 12.50 -12.24
CA GLN A 4 4.79 11.71 -13.30
C GLN A 4 5.15 10.29 -12.83
N PHE A 5 5.51 10.15 -11.56
CA PHE A 5 5.80 8.85 -10.97
C PHE A 5 4.52 8.02 -10.79
N PHE A 6 3.41 8.62 -10.35
CA PHE A 6 2.12 7.94 -10.30
C PHE A 6 1.62 7.55 -11.70
N ASP A 7 1.77 8.42 -12.69
CA ASP A 7 1.43 8.13 -14.08
C ASP A 7 2.27 6.97 -14.65
N ALA A 8 3.57 6.92 -14.31
CA ALA A 8 4.43 5.81 -14.69
C ALA A 8 4.00 4.48 -14.05
N LEU A 9 3.68 4.48 -12.76
CA LEU A 9 3.15 3.30 -12.07
C LEU A 9 1.79 2.87 -12.64
N ALA A 10 0.91 3.81 -12.96
CA ALA A 10 -0.38 3.55 -13.59
C ALA A 10 -0.22 2.96 -15.00
N SER A 11 0.77 3.43 -15.77
CA SER A 11 1.12 2.85 -17.07
C SER A 11 1.62 1.41 -16.94
N ILE A 12 2.49 1.13 -15.95
CA ILE A 12 2.95 -0.24 -15.65
C ILE A 12 1.78 -1.13 -15.21
N LEU A 13 0.87 -0.59 -14.41
CA LEU A 13 -0.33 -1.29 -13.98
C LEU A 13 -1.23 -1.64 -15.17
N ASN A 14 -1.45 -0.70 -16.09
CA ASN A 14 -2.18 -0.96 -17.33
C ASN A 14 -1.47 -2.00 -18.21
N PHE A 15 -0.14 -1.98 -18.26
CA PHE A 15 0.64 -3.01 -18.97
C PHE A 15 0.35 -4.41 -18.41
N PHE A 16 0.37 -4.57 -17.09
CA PHE A 16 0.02 -5.86 -16.47
C PHE A 16 -1.46 -6.24 -16.67
N TYR A 17 -2.36 -5.26 -16.72
CA TYR A 17 -3.77 -5.51 -16.97
C TYR A 17 -4.03 -6.05 -18.38
N VAL A 18 -3.38 -5.45 -19.38
CA VAL A 18 -3.47 -5.89 -20.78
C VAL A 18 -2.80 -7.25 -20.99
N LEU A 19 -1.78 -7.57 -20.20
CA LEU A 19 -1.11 -8.89 -20.22
C LEU A 19 -2.06 -10.03 -19.82
N VAL A 20 -3.11 -9.75 -19.04
CA VAL A 20 -4.12 -10.74 -18.66
C VAL A 20 -5.04 -11.04 -19.84
N PRO A 21 -5.18 -12.32 -20.26
CA PRO A 21 -6.09 -12.72 -21.34
C PRO A 21 -7.54 -12.31 -21.06
N GLU A 22 -8.24 -11.85 -22.10
CA GLU A 22 -9.64 -11.36 -22.01
C GLU A 22 -10.59 -12.32 -21.29
N GLY A 23 -10.40 -13.64 -21.45
CA GLY A 23 -11.26 -14.65 -20.81
C GLY A 23 -11.14 -14.71 -19.28
N ILE A 24 -9.99 -14.31 -18.72
CA ILE A 24 -9.69 -14.41 -17.28
C ILE A 24 -9.73 -13.03 -16.59
N ARG A 25 -9.65 -11.96 -17.40
CA ARG A 25 -9.63 -10.56 -16.96
C ARG A 25 -10.79 -10.15 -16.04
N PRO A 26 -12.05 -10.59 -16.22
CA PRO A 26 -13.14 -10.21 -15.31
C PRO A 26 -12.96 -10.72 -13.88
N TRP A 27 -12.20 -11.81 -13.70
CA TRP A 27 -12.01 -12.48 -12.42
C TRP A 27 -10.65 -12.18 -11.78
N PHE A 28 -9.63 -11.86 -12.59
CA PHE A 28 -8.26 -11.69 -12.10
C PHE A 28 -7.58 -10.42 -12.59
N GLY A 29 -8.11 -9.72 -13.59
CA GLY A 29 -7.41 -8.61 -14.26
C GLY A 29 -6.93 -7.55 -13.27
N TYR A 30 -7.81 -7.05 -12.41
CA TYR A 30 -7.47 -6.00 -11.47
C TYR A 30 -6.50 -6.46 -10.38
N GLY A 31 -6.81 -7.56 -9.68
CA GLY A 31 -5.97 -8.03 -8.59
C GLY A 31 -4.63 -8.60 -9.06
N PHE A 32 -4.57 -9.26 -10.21
CA PHE A 32 -3.31 -9.71 -10.81
C PHE A 32 -2.42 -8.53 -11.20
N SER A 33 -3.00 -7.46 -11.76
CA SER A 33 -2.22 -6.26 -12.10
C SER A 33 -1.57 -5.63 -10.88
N ILE A 34 -2.35 -5.48 -9.80
CA ILE A 34 -1.86 -4.94 -8.53
C ILE A 34 -0.80 -5.86 -7.92
N MET A 35 -1.03 -7.17 -7.91
CA MET A 35 -0.07 -8.16 -7.40
C MET A 35 1.23 -8.19 -8.22
N ALA A 36 1.14 -8.10 -9.55
CA ALA A 36 2.31 -8.04 -10.42
C ALA A 36 3.12 -6.75 -10.18
N LEU A 37 2.44 -5.62 -9.99
CA LEU A 37 3.07 -4.36 -9.63
C LEU A 37 3.77 -4.44 -8.28
N THR A 38 3.14 -5.02 -7.25
CA THR A 38 3.77 -5.17 -5.93
C THR A 38 4.98 -6.11 -5.98
N VAL A 39 4.93 -7.21 -6.73
CA VAL A 39 6.08 -8.11 -6.94
C VAL A 39 7.21 -7.39 -7.67
N LEU A 40 6.92 -6.59 -8.69
CA LEU A 40 7.92 -5.80 -9.41
C LEU A 40 8.60 -4.78 -8.48
N VAL A 41 7.82 -4.04 -7.69
CA VAL A 41 8.37 -3.09 -6.71
C VAL A 41 9.19 -3.81 -5.64
N MET A 42 8.70 -4.94 -5.14
CA MET A 42 9.43 -5.75 -4.16
C MET A 42 10.75 -6.26 -4.75
N ALA A 43 10.77 -6.74 -5.98
CA ALA A 43 11.99 -7.19 -6.66
C ALA A 43 13.05 -6.09 -6.78
N LEU A 44 12.63 -4.84 -7.05
CA LEU A 44 13.53 -3.68 -7.08
C LEU A 44 14.10 -3.32 -5.70
N ILE A 45 13.32 -3.53 -4.63
CA ILE A 45 13.73 -3.21 -3.24
C ILE A 45 14.48 -4.39 -2.58
N THR A 46 14.31 -5.63 -3.07
CA THR A 46 15.00 -6.83 -2.59
C THR A 46 16.51 -6.66 -2.35
N PRO A 47 17.32 -6.09 -3.26
CA PRO A 47 18.74 -5.90 -2.98
C PRO A 47 19.01 -4.98 -1.78
N LEU A 48 18.13 -4.01 -1.53
CA LEU A 48 18.19 -3.14 -0.36
C LEU A 48 17.77 -3.89 0.91
N THR A 49 16.69 -4.68 0.85
CA THR A 49 16.23 -5.46 2.01
C THR A 49 17.26 -6.50 2.42
N VAL A 50 17.87 -7.23 1.48
CA VAL A 50 18.91 -8.24 1.77
C VAL A 50 20.09 -7.63 2.54
N LYS A 51 20.55 -6.43 2.15
CA LYS A 51 21.61 -5.72 2.88
C LYS A 51 21.20 -5.40 4.32
N SER A 52 19.97 -4.94 4.52
CA SER A 52 19.45 -4.64 5.86
C SER A 52 19.28 -5.90 6.74
N THR A 53 18.80 -7.00 6.17
CA THR A 53 18.63 -8.29 6.87
C THR A 53 19.98 -8.83 7.34
N ARG A 54 21.04 -8.69 6.53
CA ARG A 54 22.39 -9.09 6.93
C ARG A 54 22.86 -8.33 8.18
N SER A 55 22.60 -7.03 8.26
CA SER A 55 22.92 -6.21 9.44
C SER A 55 22.12 -6.66 10.67
N MET A 56 20.84 -7.01 10.49
CA MET A 56 19.99 -7.49 11.60
C MET A 56 20.49 -8.84 12.14
N LEU A 57 20.87 -9.77 11.27
CA LEU A 57 21.41 -11.08 11.67
C LEU A 57 22.74 -10.94 12.45
N GLN A 58 23.60 -10.00 12.05
CA GLN A 58 24.83 -9.69 12.79
C GLN A 58 24.50 -9.16 14.20
N MET A 59 23.51 -8.28 14.33
CA MET A 59 23.07 -7.78 15.63
C MET A 59 22.47 -8.89 16.51
N GLN A 60 21.69 -9.82 15.93
CA GLN A 60 21.14 -10.98 16.66
C GLN A 60 22.24 -11.88 17.24
N ARG A 61 23.33 -12.11 16.48
CA ARG A 61 24.48 -12.89 16.97
C ARG A 61 25.18 -12.23 18.16
N MET A 62 25.17 -10.90 18.23
CA MET A 62 25.85 -10.12 19.27
C MET A 62 24.94 -9.76 20.46
N GLN A 63 23.63 -10.05 20.38
CA GLN A 63 22.70 -9.90 21.51
C GLN A 63 23.18 -10.52 22.83
N PRO A 64 23.77 -11.74 22.89
CA PRO A 64 24.23 -12.29 24.16
C PRO A 64 25.34 -11.45 24.80
N GLU A 65 26.26 -10.88 24.02
CA GLU A 65 27.32 -10.01 24.55
C GLU A 65 26.77 -8.65 24.99
N MET A 66 25.83 -8.10 24.23
CA MET A 66 25.11 -6.88 24.63
C MET A 66 24.38 -7.07 25.96
N LYS A 67 23.78 -8.25 26.20
CA LYS A 67 23.15 -8.59 27.50
C LYS A 67 24.16 -8.65 28.63
N ARG A 68 25.37 -9.20 28.41
CA ARG A 68 26.44 -9.19 29.42
C ARG A 68 26.87 -7.77 29.81
N ILE A 69 26.97 -6.86 28.84
CA ILE A 69 27.28 -5.44 29.10
C ILE A 69 26.13 -4.79 29.91
N GLN A 70 24.88 -5.08 29.55
CA GLN A 70 23.70 -4.61 30.28
C GLN A 70 23.63 -5.11 31.71
N GLU A 71 23.99 -6.37 31.97
CA GLU A 71 24.05 -6.94 33.32
C GLU A 71 25.18 -6.34 34.15
N LYS A 72 26.36 -6.15 33.54
CA LYS A 72 27.54 -5.58 34.21
C LYS A 72 27.33 -4.12 34.66
N TYR A 73 26.63 -3.32 33.87
CA TYR A 73 26.41 -1.89 34.13
C TYR A 73 24.94 -1.53 34.42
N LYS A 74 24.14 -2.48 34.92
CA LYS A 74 22.71 -2.30 35.21
C LYS A 74 22.38 -1.09 36.10
N ASN A 75 23.29 -0.76 37.02
CA ASN A 75 23.12 0.32 38.00
C ASN A 75 23.68 1.68 37.54
N ASP A 76 24.37 1.74 36.39
CA ASP A 76 25.02 2.95 35.88
C ASP A 76 24.64 3.14 34.39
N ARG A 77 23.55 3.87 34.17
CA ARG A 77 22.98 4.12 32.82
C ARG A 77 23.93 4.90 31.91
N GLU A 78 24.74 5.79 32.47
CA GLU A 78 25.66 6.60 31.67
C GLU A 78 26.81 5.74 31.14
N LYS A 79 27.44 4.95 32.01
CA LYS A 79 28.48 3.99 31.58
C LYS A 79 27.93 2.92 30.66
N LEU A 80 26.70 2.43 30.93
CA LEU A 80 26.04 1.45 30.07
C LEU A 80 25.92 1.95 28.63
N ASN A 81 25.43 3.19 28.43
CA ASN A 81 25.26 3.75 27.09
C ASN A 81 26.60 3.97 26.38
N ALA A 82 27.62 4.42 27.10
CA ALA A 82 28.97 4.63 26.55
C ALA A 82 29.60 3.30 26.09
N GLU A 83 29.53 2.26 26.92
CA GLU A 83 30.07 0.93 26.63
C GLU A 83 29.29 0.23 25.51
N LEU A 84 27.96 0.38 25.47
CA LEU A 84 27.17 -0.13 24.34
C LEU A 84 27.55 0.55 23.01
N MET A 85 27.76 1.87 23.03
CA MET A 85 28.19 2.61 21.83
C MET A 85 29.61 2.22 21.40
N ALA A 86 30.53 2.05 22.35
CA ALA A 86 31.87 1.54 22.06
C ALA A 86 31.81 0.15 21.43
N PHE A 87 31.01 -0.76 22.00
CA PHE A 87 30.79 -2.10 21.49
C PHE A 87 30.20 -2.11 20.07
N TYR A 88 29.21 -1.26 19.77
CA TYR A 88 28.68 -1.12 18.41
C TYR A 88 29.74 -0.65 17.42
N LYS A 89 30.61 0.28 17.83
CA LYS A 89 31.67 0.84 16.99
C LYS A 89 32.79 -0.17 16.72
N GLU A 90 33.24 -0.90 17.74
CA GLU A 90 34.25 -1.95 17.62
C GLU A 90 33.78 -3.08 16.70
N ASN A 91 32.51 -3.48 16.83
CA ASN A 91 31.94 -4.56 16.02
C ASN A 91 31.37 -4.07 14.67
N SER A 92 31.50 -2.79 14.35
CA SER A 92 30.99 -2.17 13.11
C SER A 92 29.50 -2.45 12.85
N ILE A 93 28.69 -2.51 13.91
CA ILE A 93 27.27 -2.80 13.84
C ILE A 93 26.51 -1.47 13.78
N ASN A 94 25.65 -1.30 12.77
CA ASN A 94 24.76 -0.14 12.70
C ASN A 94 23.42 -0.48 13.36
N PRO A 95 23.11 0.04 14.56
CA PRO A 95 21.82 -0.22 15.22
C PRO A 95 20.62 0.29 14.40
N LEU A 96 20.83 1.30 13.55
CA LEU A 96 19.80 1.83 12.65
C LEU A 96 19.60 0.99 11.39
N GLY A 97 20.55 0.09 11.07
CA GLY A 97 20.44 -0.83 9.94
C GLY A 97 19.29 -1.82 10.10
N GLY A 98 18.87 -2.11 11.33
CA GLY A 98 17.78 -3.04 11.64
C GLY A 98 16.37 -2.48 11.41
N CYS A 99 16.15 -1.18 11.59
CA CYS A 99 14.86 -0.52 11.32
C CYS A 99 14.76 0.07 9.91
N LEU A 100 15.89 0.18 9.20
CA LEU A 100 15.98 0.67 7.83
C LEU A 100 14.98 0.03 6.85
N PRO A 101 14.73 -1.30 6.83
CA PRO A 101 13.78 -1.89 5.90
C PRO A 101 12.34 -1.48 6.22
N MET A 102 11.99 -1.31 7.50
CA MET A 102 10.65 -0.85 7.90
C MET A 102 10.43 0.61 7.50
N VAL A 103 11.45 1.45 7.70
CA VAL A 103 11.40 2.88 7.33
C VAL A 103 11.41 3.06 5.82
N ALA A 104 12.19 2.27 5.07
CA ALA A 104 12.21 2.31 3.61
C ALA A 104 10.91 1.79 2.98
N GLN A 105 10.21 0.86 3.63
CA GLN A 105 8.93 0.33 3.17
C GLN A 105 7.78 1.32 3.32
N MET A 106 7.79 2.16 4.37
CA MET A 106 6.72 3.12 4.65
C MET A 106 6.40 4.05 3.46
N PRO A 107 7.37 4.75 2.83
CA PRO A 107 7.12 5.55 1.63
C PRO A 107 6.51 4.75 0.48
N VAL A 108 7.03 3.54 0.23
CA VAL A 108 6.56 2.66 -0.85
C VAL A 108 5.11 2.24 -0.63
N PHE A 109 4.75 1.91 0.61
CA PHE A 109 3.39 1.59 0.99
C PHE A 109 2.45 2.79 0.79
N ILE A 110 2.84 3.99 1.23
CA ILE A 110 2.04 5.21 1.06
C ILE A 110 1.78 5.49 -0.42
N ILE A 111 2.82 5.37 -1.25
CA ILE A 111 2.72 5.52 -2.71
C ILE A 111 1.72 4.52 -3.28
N MET A 112 1.88 3.25 -2.97
CA MET A 112 1.04 2.19 -3.54
C MET A 112 -0.41 2.33 -3.08
N TYR A 113 -0.62 2.69 -1.81
CA TYR A 113 -1.93 2.97 -1.25
C TYR A 113 -2.60 4.17 -1.95
N GLN A 114 -1.87 5.27 -2.15
CA GLN A 114 -2.39 6.45 -2.85
C GLN A 114 -2.72 6.14 -4.30
N LEU A 115 -1.88 5.37 -5.00
CA LEU A 115 -2.14 4.92 -6.36
C LEU A 115 -3.44 4.12 -6.43
N ILE A 116 -3.58 3.06 -5.63
CA ILE A 116 -4.76 2.19 -5.63
C ILE A 116 -6.02 2.95 -5.20
N ARG A 117 -5.91 3.83 -4.20
CA ARG A 117 -7.02 4.69 -3.79
C ARG A 117 -7.42 5.67 -4.91
N GLY A 118 -6.44 6.16 -5.67
CA GLY A 118 -6.66 6.97 -6.86
C GLY A 118 -7.45 6.24 -7.95
N LEU A 119 -7.26 4.92 -8.09
CA LEU A 119 -8.00 4.09 -9.06
C LEU A 119 -9.46 3.86 -8.68
N THR A 120 -9.78 3.89 -7.39
CA THR A 120 -11.09 3.53 -6.84
C THR A 120 -11.90 4.74 -6.35
N VAL A 121 -11.46 5.96 -6.70
CA VAL A 121 -12.23 7.18 -6.39
C VAL A 121 -13.61 7.09 -7.05
N ARG A 122 -14.65 7.42 -6.30
CA ARG A 122 -16.04 7.50 -6.78
C ARG A 122 -16.53 8.92 -6.58
N ASP A 123 -17.11 9.52 -7.62
CA ASP A 123 -17.75 10.82 -7.56
C ASP A 123 -19.24 10.59 -7.33
N GLY A 124 -19.74 10.77 -6.11
CA GLY A 124 -21.17 10.48 -5.83
C GLY A 124 -21.58 10.33 -4.37
N GLY A 125 -20.66 10.43 -3.41
CA GLY A 125 -20.98 10.33 -1.99
C GLY A 125 -21.59 11.63 -1.43
N LEU A 126 -22.41 11.52 -0.38
CA LEU A 126 -23.03 12.67 0.31
C LEU A 126 -22.03 13.77 0.69
N GLY A 127 -20.78 13.40 1.01
CA GLY A 127 -19.71 14.35 1.33
C GLY A 127 -19.20 15.18 0.14
N THR A 128 -19.09 14.59 -1.05
CA THR A 128 -18.69 15.34 -2.26
C THR A 128 -19.85 16.17 -2.78
N GLY A 129 -21.09 15.67 -2.70
CA GLY A 129 -22.29 16.41 -3.10
C GLY A 129 -22.54 17.65 -2.25
N THR A 130 -22.48 17.53 -0.92
CA THR A 130 -22.60 18.68 -0.02
C THR A 130 -21.48 19.69 -0.24
N GLY A 131 -20.23 19.23 -0.42
CA GLY A 131 -19.09 20.10 -0.71
C GLY A 131 -19.22 20.86 -2.05
N GLN A 132 -19.66 20.20 -3.11
CA GLN A 132 -19.88 20.82 -4.43
C GLN A 132 -21.01 21.87 -4.38
N ILE A 133 -22.13 21.55 -3.71
CA ILE A 133 -23.23 22.51 -3.53
C ILE A 133 -22.74 23.71 -2.72
N LEU A 134 -22.02 23.51 -1.61
CA LEU A 134 -21.44 24.60 -0.83
C LEU A 134 -20.47 25.46 -1.64
N ALA A 135 -19.62 24.84 -2.47
CA ALA A 135 -18.69 25.55 -3.34
C ALA A 135 -19.40 26.36 -4.43
N GLN A 136 -20.45 25.81 -5.05
CA GLN A 136 -21.28 26.50 -6.05
C GLN A 136 -22.08 27.65 -5.42
N VAL A 137 -22.66 27.42 -4.23
CA VAL A 137 -23.32 28.45 -3.42
C VAL A 137 -22.32 29.57 -3.06
N GLN A 138 -21.09 29.23 -2.67
CA GLN A 138 -20.05 30.20 -2.37
C GLN A 138 -19.61 30.98 -3.62
N LYS A 139 -19.50 30.32 -4.77
CA LYS A 139 -19.12 30.95 -6.05
C LYS A 139 -20.27 31.68 -6.77
N ARG A 140 -21.52 31.55 -6.30
CA ARG A 140 -22.73 31.98 -7.02
C ARG A 140 -22.77 31.52 -8.49
N GLU A 141 -22.21 30.34 -8.77
CA GLU A 141 -22.38 29.69 -10.08
C GLU A 141 -23.77 29.04 -10.14
N GLU A 142 -24.27 28.77 -11.35
CA GLU A 142 -25.51 28.01 -11.52
C GLU A 142 -25.38 26.64 -10.84
N MET A 143 -26.34 26.29 -9.99
CA MET A 143 -26.30 25.04 -9.25
C MET A 143 -26.55 23.89 -10.21
N THR A 144 -25.50 23.14 -10.53
CA THR A 144 -25.65 21.90 -11.28
C THR A 144 -26.32 20.87 -10.36
N PRO A 145 -27.38 20.18 -10.79
CA PRO A 145 -28.00 19.14 -9.98
C PRO A 145 -26.96 18.08 -9.61
N TRP A 146 -26.79 17.83 -8.31
CA TRP A 146 -25.93 16.75 -7.87
C TRP A 146 -26.60 15.42 -8.24
N ILE A 147 -25.96 14.69 -9.15
CA ILE A 147 -26.38 13.36 -9.55
C ILE A 147 -25.73 12.39 -8.56
N PHE A 148 -26.53 11.50 -7.97
CA PHE A 148 -26.07 10.40 -7.13
C PHE A 148 -25.33 9.37 -8.02
N SER A 149 -24.16 9.73 -8.56
CA SER A 149 -23.36 8.87 -9.44
C SER A 149 -22.46 7.93 -8.63
N ASP A 150 -23.04 7.23 -7.67
CA ASP A 150 -22.30 6.32 -6.77
C ASP A 150 -21.80 5.03 -7.44
N GLN A 151 -21.87 4.93 -8.76
CA GLN A 151 -21.75 3.66 -9.46
C GLN A 151 -20.42 3.43 -10.16
N PHE A 152 -19.68 4.44 -10.61
CA PHE A 152 -18.49 4.17 -11.44
C PHE A 152 -17.21 4.73 -10.83
N PHE A 153 -16.10 4.02 -11.03
CA PHE A 153 -14.80 4.51 -10.61
C PHE A 153 -14.34 5.63 -11.56
N HIS A 154 -13.68 6.64 -11.00
CA HIS A 154 -13.00 7.71 -11.73
C HIS A 154 -11.50 7.64 -11.43
N PRO A 155 -10.76 6.77 -12.14
CA PRO A 155 -9.36 6.53 -11.84
C PRO A 155 -8.52 7.78 -12.09
N LYS A 156 -7.76 8.19 -11.08
CA LYS A 156 -6.73 9.22 -11.22
C LYS A 156 -5.44 8.63 -11.76
N HIS A 157 -4.63 9.44 -12.45
CA HIS A 157 -3.32 9.07 -13.02
C HIS A 157 -3.36 8.02 -14.15
N LEU A 158 -4.55 7.58 -14.58
CA LEU A 158 -4.73 6.75 -15.76
C LEU A 158 -5.20 7.60 -16.94
N ASN A 159 -4.57 7.40 -18.09
CA ASN A 159 -5.02 8.03 -19.34
C ASN A 159 -6.33 7.39 -19.81
N GLU A 160 -7.30 8.21 -20.20
CA GLU A 160 -8.64 7.80 -20.64
C GLU A 160 -8.65 6.82 -21.82
N SER A 161 -7.57 6.84 -22.61
CA SER A 161 -7.39 5.93 -23.75
C SER A 161 -7.05 4.48 -23.34
N THR A 162 -6.57 4.26 -22.11
CA THR A 162 -6.10 2.95 -21.63
C THR A 162 -7.25 1.97 -21.38
N GLN A 163 -6.99 0.67 -21.59
CA GLN A 163 -8.00 -0.37 -21.36
C GLN A 163 -8.39 -0.45 -19.89
N LEU A 164 -7.42 -0.28 -18.98
CA LEU A 164 -7.68 -0.27 -17.55
C LEU A 164 -8.60 0.89 -17.14
N TYR A 165 -8.39 2.09 -17.70
CA TYR A 165 -9.29 3.22 -17.44
C TYR A 165 -10.72 2.91 -17.90
N LYS A 166 -10.89 2.45 -19.14
CA LYS A 166 -12.21 2.11 -19.70
C LYS A 166 -12.91 1.03 -18.88
N ALA A 167 -12.17 0.02 -18.44
CA ALA A 167 -12.70 -1.06 -17.63
C ALA A 167 -13.12 -0.59 -16.23
N LEU A 168 -12.35 0.30 -15.60
CA LEU A 168 -12.68 0.88 -14.30
C LEU A 168 -13.83 1.89 -14.38
N SER A 169 -13.85 2.75 -15.41
CA SER A 169 -14.89 3.77 -15.61
C SER A 169 -16.28 3.22 -15.93
N THR A 170 -16.37 1.92 -16.26
CA THR A 170 -17.63 1.24 -16.62
C THR A 170 -18.09 0.26 -15.54
N THR A 171 -17.33 0.06 -14.47
CA THR A 171 -17.66 -0.87 -13.37
C THR A 171 -17.73 -0.16 -12.02
N SER A 172 -18.58 -0.70 -11.15
CA SER A 172 -18.68 -0.33 -9.73
C SER A 172 -17.84 -1.21 -8.82
N ARG A 173 -17.33 -2.34 -9.34
CA ARG A 173 -16.68 -3.42 -8.58
C ARG A 173 -15.34 -3.80 -9.17
N MET A 174 -14.36 -4.07 -8.31
CA MET A 174 -13.06 -4.61 -8.69
C MET A 174 -13.00 -6.09 -8.30
N ASN A 175 -13.49 -6.96 -9.18
CA ASN A 175 -13.52 -8.38 -8.90
C ASN A 175 -12.12 -9.00 -8.91
N PHE A 176 -11.81 -9.78 -7.89
CA PHE A 176 -10.64 -10.65 -7.78
C PHE A 176 -11.03 -11.94 -7.07
N LEU A 177 -10.90 -13.09 -7.74
CA LEU A 177 -11.27 -14.40 -7.17
C LEU A 177 -12.73 -14.46 -6.65
N GLY A 178 -13.65 -13.73 -7.30
CA GLY A 178 -15.05 -13.63 -6.89
C GLY A 178 -15.31 -12.69 -5.70
N MET A 179 -14.27 -12.02 -5.19
CA MET A 179 -14.38 -10.95 -4.19
C MET A 179 -14.31 -9.58 -4.84
N ASP A 180 -14.91 -8.56 -4.24
CA ASP A 180 -14.79 -7.17 -4.68
C ASP A 180 -13.74 -6.44 -3.84
N LEU A 181 -12.58 -6.18 -4.44
CA LEU A 181 -11.46 -5.49 -3.81
C LEU A 181 -11.73 -4.02 -3.48
N SER A 182 -12.83 -3.45 -3.97
CA SER A 182 -13.21 -2.07 -3.64
C SER A 182 -13.93 -1.95 -2.30
N LEU A 183 -14.39 -3.07 -1.73
CA LEU A 183 -15.03 -3.11 -0.41
C LEU A 183 -13.99 -3.17 0.70
N SER A 184 -14.26 -2.47 1.80
CA SER A 184 -13.48 -2.67 3.02
C SER A 184 -13.83 -3.99 3.70
N ALA A 185 -12.88 -4.56 4.46
CA ALA A 185 -13.12 -5.78 5.22
C ALA A 185 -14.32 -5.66 6.17
N SER A 186 -14.54 -4.48 6.77
CA SER A 186 -15.68 -4.22 7.65
C SER A 186 -17.01 -4.12 6.90
N GLN A 187 -17.01 -3.63 5.65
CA GLN A 187 -18.19 -3.64 4.78
C GLN A 187 -18.54 -5.07 4.34
N ALA A 188 -17.54 -5.86 3.95
CA ALA A 188 -17.73 -7.27 3.59
C ALA A 188 -18.31 -8.09 4.76
N LEU A 189 -17.83 -7.85 5.99
CA LEU A 189 -18.35 -8.50 7.21
C LEU A 189 -19.83 -8.19 7.46
N LYS A 190 -20.27 -6.96 7.11
CA LYS A 190 -21.68 -6.55 7.23
C LYS A 190 -22.59 -7.15 6.17
N LEU A 191 -22.06 -7.50 4.99
CA LEU A 191 -22.82 -8.14 3.92
C LEU A 191 -23.08 -9.64 4.17
N GLY A 192 -22.25 -10.31 4.97
CA GLY A 192 -22.50 -11.69 5.42
C GLY A 192 -21.23 -12.47 5.77
N LEU A 193 -21.34 -13.38 6.75
CA LEU A 193 -20.21 -14.16 7.26
C LEU A 193 -19.50 -14.97 6.16
N ILE A 194 -20.26 -15.58 5.25
CA ILE A 194 -19.73 -16.42 4.15
C ILE A 194 -18.94 -15.58 3.14
N LEU A 195 -19.41 -14.37 2.83
CA LEU A 195 -18.71 -13.43 1.94
C LEU A 195 -17.43 -12.89 2.58
N ALA A 196 -17.33 -12.88 3.91
CA ALA A 196 -16.16 -12.39 4.63
C ALA A 196 -15.05 -13.43 4.79
N ILE A 197 -15.34 -14.73 4.72
CA ILE A 197 -14.35 -15.82 4.83
C ILE A 197 -13.13 -15.60 3.92
N PRO A 198 -13.27 -15.31 2.61
CA PRO A 198 -12.11 -15.17 1.75
C PRO A 198 -11.31 -13.87 2.04
N TYR A 199 -11.96 -12.81 2.55
CA TYR A 199 -11.25 -11.60 3.02
C TYR A 199 -10.44 -11.89 4.30
N LEU A 200 -11.01 -12.65 5.24
CA LEU A 200 -10.32 -13.05 6.46
C LEU A 200 -9.15 -14.01 6.19
N ALA A 201 -9.30 -14.93 5.23
CA ALA A 201 -8.21 -15.79 4.80
C ALA A 201 -7.06 -14.98 4.16
N LEU A 202 -7.38 -14.02 3.30
CA LEU A 202 -6.38 -13.16 2.67
C LEU A 202 -5.65 -12.28 3.70
N LEU A 203 -6.39 -11.72 4.68
CA LEU A 203 -5.78 -11.00 5.80
C LEU A 203 -4.90 -11.91 6.66
N GLY A 204 -5.33 -13.15 6.92
CA GLY A 204 -4.53 -14.14 7.63
C GLY A 204 -3.21 -14.45 6.91
N ILE A 205 -3.23 -14.59 5.59
CA ILE A 205 -2.03 -14.81 4.78
C ILE A 205 -1.10 -13.58 4.76
N MET A 206 -1.64 -12.36 4.77
CA MET A 206 -0.83 -11.14 4.81
C MET A 206 -0.24 -10.84 6.20
N LEU A 207 -0.88 -11.33 7.28
CA LEU A 207 -0.45 -11.11 8.67
C LEU A 207 0.42 -12.25 9.23
N ALA A 208 0.44 -13.41 8.57
CA ALA A 208 1.29 -14.55 8.91
C ALA A 208 2.69 -14.42 8.29
#